data_AF-A0A8J3IUP4-F1
#
_entry.id   AF-A0A8J3IUP4-F1
#
_cell.length_a   1.000
_cell.length_b   1.000
_cell.length_c   1.000
_cell.angle_alpha   90.00
_cell.angle_beta   90.00
_cell.angle_gamma   90.00
#
_symmetry.space_group_name_H-M   'P 1'
#
loop_
_entity.id
_entity.type
_entity.pdbx_description
1 polymer ?
#
loop_
_entity_poly.entity_id
_entity_poly.type
_entity_poly.pdbx_seq_one_letter_code
_entity_poly.pdbx_strand_id
1 'polypeptide(L)'
;MKHTRIFDAGLGYGSISTLETLTDCTIVKRDDQWWMFAAGVDPEINLLSASLPKGVPLSDEVWQITLDPTDTRKPALLAGKSRSSWWDGKGGRHCPSYVKGLDPEAQRWVERIYYAGATHHQAGPYSIGYLQWNGTERVDQSMPVFTANAYWEHGSVYEPNLIYHDGKWKL
;
A
#
# COMPACT_ATOMS: atom_id res chain seq x y z
N MET A 1 12.00 -25.25 -5.27
CA MET A 1 11.42 -24.14 -4.48
C MET A 1 9.90 -24.26 -4.55
N LYS A 2 9.18 -24.12 -3.43
CA LYS A 2 7.71 -23.97 -3.49
C LYS A 2 7.42 -22.57 -4.03
N HIS A 3 6.61 -22.47 -5.08
CA HIS A 3 6.20 -21.18 -5.64
C HIS A 3 5.18 -20.54 -4.68
N THR A 4 5.36 -19.27 -4.33
CA THR A 4 4.37 -18.54 -3.54
C THR A 4 3.24 -18.10 -4.47
N ARG A 5 2.04 -18.63 -4.26
CA ARG A 5 0.81 -18.12 -4.87
C ARG A 5 0.26 -17.06 -3.93
N ILE A 6 0.49 -15.80 -4.26
CA ILE A 6 0.11 -14.68 -3.37
C ILE A 6 -1.40 -14.57 -3.18
N PHE A 7 -2.20 -15.11 -4.11
CA PHE A 7 -3.66 -15.09 -4.03
C PHE A 7 -4.28 -16.31 -3.33
N ASP A 8 -3.48 -17.17 -2.69
CA ASP A 8 -3.97 -18.35 -1.97
C ASP A 8 -3.42 -18.40 -0.54
N ALA A 9 -4.01 -17.57 0.33
CA ALA A 9 -3.64 -17.48 1.74
C ALA A 9 -3.74 -18.84 2.47
N GLY A 10 -4.61 -19.76 2.00
CA GLY A 10 -4.77 -21.09 2.58
C GLY A 10 -3.52 -21.98 2.45
N LEU A 11 -2.64 -21.69 1.50
CA LEU A 11 -1.35 -22.35 1.33
C LEU A 11 -0.20 -21.67 2.10
N GLY A 12 -0.47 -20.49 2.68
CA GLY A 12 0.51 -19.65 3.37
C GLY A 12 1.52 -18.98 2.43
N TYR A 13 2.45 -18.22 3.01
CA TYR A 13 3.39 -17.36 2.28
C TYR A 13 4.84 -17.86 2.32
N GLY A 14 5.02 -19.18 2.24
CA GLY A 14 6.35 -19.81 2.24
C GLY A 14 7.04 -19.69 3.60
N SER A 15 8.19 -19.00 3.65
CA SER A 15 8.95 -18.79 4.90
C SER A 15 8.40 -17.64 5.76
N ILE A 16 7.47 -16.85 5.23
CA ILE A 16 6.82 -15.77 5.98
C ILE A 16 5.74 -16.41 6.84
N SER A 17 5.94 -16.38 8.15
CA SER A 17 5.05 -17.07 9.11
C SER A 17 4.12 -16.12 9.86
N THR A 18 4.37 -14.80 9.78
CA THR A 18 3.61 -13.78 10.52
C THR A 18 2.50 -13.14 9.68
N LEU A 19 2.56 -13.27 8.36
CA LEU A 19 1.57 -12.71 7.46
C LEU A 19 0.34 -13.63 7.39
N GLU A 20 -0.80 -13.15 7.88
CA GLU A 20 -2.04 -13.92 7.85
C GLU A 20 -2.78 -13.77 6.52
N THR A 21 -2.85 -12.55 6.01
CA THR A 21 -3.60 -12.19 4.81
C THR A 21 -2.87 -11.12 4.01
N LEU A 22 -3.00 -11.17 2.69
CA LEU A 22 -2.61 -10.11 1.77
C LEU A 22 -3.79 -9.81 0.83
N THR A 23 -4.33 -8.60 0.85
CA THR A 23 -5.56 -8.21 0.13
C THR A 23 -5.46 -6.80 -0.46
N ASP A 24 -6.48 -6.43 -1.22
CA ASP A 24 -6.72 -5.10 -1.79
C ASP A 24 -5.55 -4.60 -2.62
N CYS A 25 -5.03 -5.47 -3.48
CA CYS A 25 -3.80 -5.20 -4.19
C CYS A 25 -3.99 -4.21 -5.35
N THR A 26 -2.98 -3.36 -5.56
CA THR A 26 -2.73 -2.67 -6.82
C THR A 26 -1.49 -3.27 -7.48
N ILE A 27 -1.50 -3.39 -8.81
CA ILE A 27 -0.35 -3.87 -9.59
C ILE A 27 0.11 -2.78 -10.54
N VAL A 28 1.41 -2.55 -10.61
CA VAL A 28 2.01 -1.55 -11.50
C VAL A 28 3.35 -2.02 -12.05
N LYS A 29 3.69 -1.59 -13.27
CA LYS A 29 5.04 -1.78 -13.83
C LYS A 29 5.91 -0.56 -13.53
N ARG A 30 7.05 -0.76 -12.84
CA ARG A 30 8.04 0.27 -12.49
C ARG A 30 9.43 -0.22 -12.87
N ASP A 31 10.20 0.58 -13.60
CA ASP A 31 11.59 0.28 -14.00
C ASP A 31 11.79 -1.12 -14.62
N ASP A 32 10.85 -1.50 -15.50
CA ASP A 32 10.77 -2.81 -16.15
C ASP A 32 10.53 -4.01 -15.20
N GLN A 33 9.92 -3.75 -14.04
CA GLN A 33 9.55 -4.76 -13.06
C GLN A 33 8.09 -4.60 -12.65
N TRP A 34 7.38 -5.71 -12.49
CA TRP A 34 6.03 -5.68 -11.93
C TRP A 34 6.09 -5.65 -10.40
N TRP A 35 5.36 -4.70 -9.83
CA TRP A 35 5.21 -4.49 -8.40
C TRP A 35 3.74 -4.65 -8.03
N MET A 36 3.52 -5.25 -6.87
CA MET A 36 2.23 -5.33 -6.19
C MET A 36 2.38 -4.58 -4.87
N PHE A 37 1.42 -3.72 -4.57
CA PHE A 37 1.25 -3.13 -3.24
C PHE A 37 -0.08 -3.60 -2.71
N ALA A 38 -0.11 -4.04 -1.45
CA ALA A 38 -1.29 -4.67 -0.86
C ALA A 38 -1.38 -4.36 0.63
N ALA A 39 -2.58 -4.44 1.18
CA ALA A 39 -2.80 -4.45 2.61
C ALA A 39 -2.48 -5.85 3.16
N GLY A 40 -1.71 -5.94 4.24
CA GLY A 40 -1.38 -7.20 4.90
C GLY A 40 -1.49 -7.13 6.40
N VAL A 41 -1.95 -8.23 7.01
CA VAL A 41 -2.16 -8.35 8.46
C VAL A 41 -0.91 -8.97 9.10
N ASP A 42 -0.17 -8.17 9.88
CA ASP A 42 0.97 -8.63 10.70
C ASP A 42 1.37 -7.57 11.75
N PRO A 43 1.07 -7.74 13.06
CA PRO A 43 -0.23 -8.13 13.62
C PRO A 43 -1.33 -7.06 13.39
N GLU A 44 -0.95 -5.91 12.83
CA GLU A 44 -1.86 -4.85 12.37
C GLU A 44 -1.93 -4.84 10.85
N ILE A 45 -2.94 -4.17 10.31
CA ILE A 45 -3.08 -3.97 8.87
C ILE A 45 -2.10 -2.89 8.41
N ASN A 46 -1.13 -3.29 7.59
CA ASN A 46 -0.07 -2.46 7.03
C ASN A 46 0.01 -2.61 5.52
N LEU A 47 0.70 -1.67 4.87
CA LEU A 47 0.98 -1.79 3.44
C LEU A 47 2.29 -2.55 3.22
N LEU A 48 2.24 -3.55 2.36
CA LEU A 48 3.34 -4.42 2.00
C LEU A 48 3.60 -4.35 0.48
N SER A 49 4.72 -4.91 0.03
CA SER A 49 5.00 -5.09 -1.39
C SER A 49 5.39 -6.51 -1.76
N ALA A 50 5.08 -6.86 -3.00
CA ALA A 50 5.66 -8.00 -3.69
C ALA A 50 6.09 -7.58 -5.10
N SER A 51 6.98 -8.36 -5.73
CA SER A 51 7.39 -8.11 -7.11
C SER A 51 7.60 -9.41 -7.89
N LEU A 52 7.44 -9.33 -9.21
CA LEU A 52 7.98 -10.34 -10.12
C LEU A 52 9.46 -10.02 -10.40
N PRO A 53 10.26 -11.01 -10.83
CA PRO A 53 11.62 -10.72 -11.30
C PRO A 53 11.60 -9.71 -12.46
N LYS A 54 12.64 -8.87 -12.53
CA LYS A 54 12.77 -7.84 -13.57
C LYS A 54 12.74 -8.45 -14.98
N GLY A 55 12.06 -7.78 -15.91
CA GLY A 55 11.92 -8.21 -17.31
C GLY A 55 10.92 -9.35 -17.54
N VAL A 56 10.37 -9.96 -16.49
CA VAL A 56 9.36 -11.02 -16.63
C VAL A 56 8.00 -10.41 -16.98
N PRO A 57 7.20 -11.03 -17.88
CA PRO A 57 5.82 -10.64 -18.12
C PRO A 57 4.96 -10.69 -16.86
N LEU A 58 3.80 -10.02 -16.89
CA LEU A 58 2.82 -10.15 -15.81
C LEU A 58 2.38 -11.62 -15.71
N SER A 59 2.37 -12.16 -14.49
CA SER A 59 2.06 -13.55 -14.17
C SER A 59 1.33 -13.61 -12.84
N ASP A 60 0.57 -14.67 -12.62
CA ASP A 60 -0.03 -15.05 -11.32
C ASP A 60 0.94 -15.89 -10.46
N GLU A 61 2.10 -16.26 -10.99
CA GLU A 61 3.10 -17.07 -10.32
C GLU A 61 4.39 -16.29 -10.01
N VAL A 62 5.19 -16.84 -9.08
CA VAL A 62 6.57 -16.39 -8.79
C VAL A 62 6.68 -14.97 -8.22
N TRP A 63 5.61 -14.46 -7.61
CA TRP A 63 5.69 -13.24 -6.84
C TRP A 63 6.54 -13.41 -5.59
N GLN A 64 7.42 -12.44 -5.35
CA GLN A 64 8.29 -12.39 -4.19
C GLN A 64 7.86 -11.24 -3.28
N ILE A 65 7.31 -11.58 -2.11
CA ILE A 65 7.03 -10.60 -1.05
C ILE A 65 8.37 -10.02 -0.57
N THR A 66 8.44 -8.70 -0.43
CA THR A 66 9.60 -8.01 0.12
C THR A 66 9.75 -8.39 1.58
N LEU A 67 10.88 -8.96 1.96
CA LEU A 67 11.15 -9.42 3.32
C LEU A 67 11.76 -8.31 4.17
N ASP A 68 11.46 -8.33 5.47
CA ASP A 68 12.12 -7.45 6.43
C ASP A 68 13.64 -7.76 6.45
N PRO A 69 14.50 -6.73 6.36
CA PRO A 69 15.95 -6.92 6.29
C PRO A 69 16.56 -7.44 7.61
N THR A 70 15.83 -7.34 8.71
CA THR A 70 16.26 -7.78 10.04
C THR A 70 15.64 -9.12 10.47
N ASP A 71 14.48 -9.51 9.91
CA ASP A 71 13.87 -10.82 10.10
C ASP A 71 13.17 -11.33 8.83
N THR A 72 13.82 -12.23 8.10
CA THR A 72 13.31 -12.76 6.82
C THR A 72 12.04 -13.62 6.95
N ARG A 73 11.54 -13.84 8.17
CA ARG A 73 10.25 -14.50 8.43
C ARG A 73 9.08 -13.52 8.43
N LYS A 74 9.35 -12.22 8.30
CA LYS A 74 8.38 -11.13 8.26
C LYS A 74 8.40 -10.43 6.91
N PRO A 75 7.26 -9.91 6.44
CA PRO A 75 7.25 -8.98 5.32
C PRO A 75 7.80 -7.61 5.77
N ALA A 76 8.49 -6.91 4.86
CA ALA A 76 8.89 -5.54 5.09
C ALA A 76 7.66 -4.62 5.01
N LEU A 77 7.47 -3.79 6.03
CA LEU A 77 6.49 -2.71 5.97
C LEU A 77 6.95 -1.67 4.94
N LEU A 78 6.03 -1.16 4.12
CA LEU A 78 6.38 -0.08 3.18
C LEU A 78 6.86 1.19 3.91
N ALA A 79 6.24 1.51 5.05
CA ALA A 79 6.63 2.62 5.91
C ALA A 79 6.14 2.37 7.34
N GLY A 80 6.83 2.95 8.32
CA GLY A 80 6.30 3.07 9.70
C GLY A 80 5.08 4.00 9.79
N LYS A 81 4.56 4.19 11.01
CA LYS A 81 3.43 5.09 11.33
C LYS A 81 3.83 6.24 12.26
N SER A 82 5.09 6.67 12.19
CA SER A 82 5.64 7.64 13.15
C SER A 82 4.97 9.02 13.07
N ARG A 83 4.43 9.39 11.91
CA ARG A 83 3.76 10.67 11.67
C ARG A 83 2.24 10.51 11.56
N SER A 84 1.80 9.36 11.10
CA SER A 84 0.40 9.11 10.73
C SER A 84 -0.42 8.38 11.79
N SER A 85 0.20 7.76 12.80
CA SER A 85 -0.48 6.85 13.76
C SER A 85 -1.72 7.41 14.45
N TRP A 86 -1.83 8.73 14.61
CA TRP A 86 -3.01 9.36 15.19
C TRP A 86 -4.24 9.30 14.26
N TRP A 87 -4.08 9.11 12.95
CA TRP A 87 -5.15 8.99 11.96
C TRP A 87 -5.21 7.63 11.24
N ASP A 88 -4.11 6.87 11.15
CA ASP A 88 -4.03 5.54 10.50
C ASP A 88 -3.40 4.43 11.36
N GLY A 89 -3.50 4.58 12.68
CA GLY A 89 -2.92 3.70 13.68
C GLY A 89 -3.46 2.27 13.68
N LYS A 90 -4.13 1.87 14.78
CA LYS A 90 -4.54 0.48 15.03
C LYS A 90 -5.58 -0.03 14.03
N GLY A 91 -6.39 0.86 13.46
CA GLY A 91 -7.32 0.49 12.39
C GLY A 91 -6.60 0.13 11.10
N GLY A 92 -5.36 0.59 10.92
CA GLY A 92 -4.47 0.15 9.86
C GLY A 92 -4.66 0.85 8.51
N ARG A 93 -3.91 0.37 7.52
CA ARG A 93 -3.80 0.94 6.17
C ARG A 93 -4.30 -0.04 5.12
N HIS A 94 -5.38 0.31 4.43
CA HIS A 94 -6.14 -0.57 3.55
C HIS A 94 -6.13 -0.07 2.11
N CYS A 95 -6.44 -0.96 1.17
CA CYS A 95 -6.78 -0.59 -0.21
C CYS A 95 -5.76 0.33 -0.89
N PRO A 96 -4.46 -0.06 -0.97
CA PRO A 96 -3.45 0.76 -1.61
C PRO A 96 -3.73 1.00 -3.10
N SER A 97 -3.54 2.23 -3.55
CA SER A 97 -3.56 2.63 -4.96
C SER A 97 -2.29 3.40 -5.31
N TYR A 98 -1.50 2.83 -6.23
CA TYR A 98 -0.25 3.42 -6.67
C TYR A 98 -0.49 4.37 -7.84
N VAL A 99 0.15 5.53 -7.78
CA VAL A 99 0.13 6.51 -8.86
C VAL A 99 1.44 7.28 -8.92
N LYS A 100 1.90 7.53 -10.15
CA LYS A 100 3.01 8.44 -10.45
C LYS A 100 2.44 9.64 -11.19
N GLY A 101 2.70 10.85 -10.68
CA GLY A 101 2.12 12.09 -11.21
C GLY A 101 3.01 13.30 -10.94
N LEU A 102 2.73 14.42 -11.60
CA LEU A 102 3.41 15.68 -11.35
C LEU A 102 2.84 16.33 -10.08
N ASP A 103 3.69 16.61 -9.10
CA ASP A 103 3.34 17.45 -7.98
C ASP A 103 3.27 18.92 -8.43
N PRO A 104 2.10 19.59 -8.31
CA PRO A 104 1.94 20.96 -8.80
C PRO A 104 2.65 22.00 -7.95
N GLU A 105 2.98 21.72 -6.69
CA GLU A 105 3.69 22.65 -5.81
C GLU A 105 5.20 22.52 -6.02
N ALA A 106 5.71 21.29 -5.97
CA ALA A 106 7.14 21.01 -6.10
C ALA A 106 7.61 20.95 -7.56
N GLN A 107 6.71 21.01 -8.54
CA GLN A 107 6.99 20.95 -9.99
C GLN A 107 7.88 19.76 -10.38
N ARG A 108 7.63 18.59 -9.77
CA ARG A 108 8.41 17.37 -10.00
C ARG A 108 7.52 16.13 -10.01
N TRP A 109 7.97 15.10 -10.71
CA TRP A 109 7.32 13.80 -10.66
C TRP A 109 7.49 13.17 -9.27
N VAL A 110 6.39 12.68 -8.72
CA VAL A 110 6.33 11.97 -7.45
C VAL A 110 5.62 10.64 -7.61
N GLU A 111 5.98 9.69 -6.76
CA GLU A 111 5.32 8.39 -6.67
C GLU A 111 4.64 8.28 -5.31
N ARG A 112 3.34 8.00 -5.32
CA ARG A 112 2.52 7.90 -4.13
C ARG A 112 1.76 6.58 -4.12
N ILE A 113 1.53 6.06 -2.91
CA ILE A 113 0.62 4.95 -2.66
C ILE A 113 -0.44 5.52 -1.72
N TYR A 114 -1.62 5.78 -2.25
CA TYR A 114 -2.76 6.24 -1.46
C TYR A 114 -3.42 5.04 -0.79
N TYR A 115 -4.03 5.25 0.38
CA TYR A 115 -4.68 4.18 1.14
C TYR A 115 -5.78 4.73 2.03
N ALA A 116 -6.75 3.89 2.37
CA ALA A 116 -7.72 4.17 3.42
C ALA A 116 -7.09 3.85 4.79
N GLY A 117 -6.99 4.83 5.66
CA GLY A 117 -6.41 4.72 7.00
C GLY A 117 -7.47 4.87 8.09
N ALA A 118 -7.38 4.08 9.15
CA ALA A 118 -8.24 4.20 10.32
C ALA A 118 -7.41 4.19 11.62
N THR A 119 -7.75 5.07 12.58
CA THR A 119 -7.00 5.18 13.84
C THR A 119 -7.25 4.01 14.77
N HIS A 120 -8.50 3.58 14.92
CA HIS A 120 -8.92 2.76 16.07
C HIS A 120 -9.42 1.37 15.70
N HIS A 121 -10.23 1.26 14.65
CA HIS A 121 -10.89 0.01 14.26
C HIS A 121 -10.65 -0.29 12.79
N GLN A 122 -10.44 -1.56 12.47
CA GLN A 122 -10.17 -2.01 11.09
C GLN A 122 -11.32 -1.82 10.11
N ALA A 123 -12.49 -1.37 10.59
CA ALA A 123 -13.71 -1.13 9.82
C ALA A 123 -14.01 0.38 9.66
N GLY A 124 -13.07 1.24 10.05
CA GLY A 124 -13.21 2.69 9.97
C GLY A 124 -13.60 3.37 11.29
N PRO A 125 -14.01 4.65 11.24
CA PRO A 125 -14.12 5.48 10.04
C PRO A 125 -12.76 5.67 9.35
N TYR A 126 -12.78 5.73 8.02
CA TYR A 126 -11.57 5.87 7.22
C TYR A 126 -11.37 7.30 6.74
N SER A 127 -10.11 7.68 6.62
CA SER A 127 -9.62 8.84 5.87
C SER A 127 -8.61 8.37 4.83
N ILE A 128 -8.44 9.10 3.73
CA ILE A 128 -7.42 8.77 2.73
C ILE A 128 -6.15 9.55 3.04
N GLY A 129 -5.02 8.85 3.12
CA GLY A 129 -3.69 9.46 3.06
C GLY A 129 -2.84 8.79 2.00
N TYR A 130 -1.53 9.05 2.03
CA TYR A 130 -0.59 8.43 1.11
C TYR A 130 0.78 8.21 1.73
N LEU A 131 1.52 7.23 1.19
CA LEU A 131 2.96 7.11 1.35
C LEU A 131 3.64 7.69 0.11
N GLN A 132 4.65 8.53 0.28
CA GLN A 132 5.40 9.11 -0.84
C GLN A 132 6.83 8.58 -0.89
N TRP A 133 7.31 8.22 -2.08
CA TRP A 133 8.71 7.91 -2.29
C TRP A 133 9.57 9.18 -2.18
N ASN A 134 10.58 9.16 -1.31
CA ASN A 134 11.52 10.28 -1.15
C ASN A 134 12.81 10.14 -1.98
N GLY A 135 12.99 9.01 -2.69
CA GLY A 135 14.24 8.66 -3.37
C GLY A 135 14.88 7.38 -2.81
N THR A 136 14.64 7.08 -1.53
CA THR A 136 15.25 5.97 -0.79
C THR A 136 14.21 5.06 -0.14
N GLU A 137 13.13 5.63 0.40
CA GLU A 137 12.09 4.91 1.12
C GLU A 137 10.71 5.56 0.90
N ARG A 138 9.67 4.88 1.38
CA ARG A 138 8.32 5.45 1.45
C ARG A 138 8.14 6.15 2.80
N VAL A 139 7.60 7.35 2.76
CA VAL A 139 7.39 8.20 3.94
C VAL A 139 5.91 8.45 4.15
N ASP A 140 5.43 8.26 5.38
CA ASP A 140 4.07 8.55 5.81
C ASP A 140 3.82 10.07 5.97
N GLN A 141 2.55 10.47 5.94
CA GLN A 141 2.14 11.87 6.07
C GLN A 141 1.45 12.13 7.41
N SER A 142 1.71 13.31 7.96
CA SER A 142 1.15 13.69 9.26
C SER A 142 -0.34 13.98 9.23
N MET A 143 -0.94 14.20 8.06
CA MET A 143 -2.38 14.44 7.89
C MET A 143 -2.92 13.59 6.74
N PRO A 144 -4.19 13.16 6.80
CA PRO A 144 -4.88 12.63 5.63
C PRO A 144 -5.05 13.73 4.57
N VAL A 145 -5.13 13.34 3.31
CA VAL A 145 -5.42 14.24 2.18
C VAL A 145 -6.90 14.36 1.86
N PHE A 146 -7.70 13.39 2.29
CA PHE A 146 -9.13 13.38 2.06
C PHE A 146 -9.83 12.78 3.27
N THR A 147 -10.81 13.49 3.78
CA THR A 147 -11.62 13.10 4.93
C THR A 147 -13.08 13.31 4.56
N ALA A 148 -13.97 12.50 5.13
CA ALA A 148 -15.40 12.71 4.95
C ALA A 148 -15.82 14.10 5.46
N ASN A 149 -16.52 14.85 4.62
CA ASN A 149 -17.06 16.18 4.87
C ASN A 149 -18.46 16.37 4.26
N ALA A 150 -18.81 15.62 3.21
CA ALA A 150 -20.12 15.64 2.61
C ALA A 150 -21.09 14.67 3.30
N TYR A 151 -22.38 15.01 3.28
CA TYR A 151 -23.43 14.19 3.90
C TYR A 151 -23.44 12.73 3.40
N TRP A 152 -23.23 12.54 2.10
CA TRP A 152 -23.25 11.23 1.45
C TRP A 152 -22.02 10.36 1.75
N GLU A 153 -20.99 10.93 2.39
CA GLU A 153 -19.80 10.17 2.82
C GLU A 153 -20.01 9.52 4.20
N HIS A 154 -21.12 9.85 4.91
CA HIS A 154 -21.49 9.20 6.18
C HIS A 154 -20.35 9.11 7.21
N GLY A 155 -19.43 10.08 7.20
CA GLY A 155 -18.28 10.14 8.12
C GLY A 155 -17.11 9.21 7.79
N SER A 156 -17.07 8.57 6.60
CA SER A 156 -15.96 7.71 6.18
C SER A 156 -15.76 7.71 4.66
N VAL A 157 -14.49 7.66 4.22
CA VAL A 157 -14.13 7.61 2.79
C VAL A 157 -13.31 6.35 2.50
N TYR A 158 -13.69 5.60 1.46
CA TYR A 158 -13.24 4.23 1.23
C TYR A 158 -12.43 4.11 -0.06
N GLU A 159 -11.57 3.09 -0.13
CA GLU A 159 -10.97 2.53 -1.35
C GLU A 159 -10.49 3.58 -2.37
N PRO A 160 -9.38 4.28 -2.10
CA PRO A 160 -8.87 5.27 -3.04
C PRO A 160 -8.44 4.59 -4.34
N ASN A 161 -8.87 5.12 -5.49
CA ASN A 161 -8.38 4.69 -6.79
C ASN A 161 -7.91 5.91 -7.59
N LEU A 162 -6.60 6.18 -7.58
CA LEU A 162 -6.06 7.38 -8.19
C LEU A 162 -5.37 7.12 -9.51
N ILE A 163 -5.57 8.07 -10.41
CA ILE A 163 -4.79 8.19 -11.64
C ILE A 163 -4.26 9.61 -11.81
N TYR A 164 -3.15 9.73 -12.53
CA TYR A 164 -2.67 11.01 -13.03
C TYR A 164 -2.90 11.09 -14.54
N HIS A 165 -3.75 12.01 -14.98
CA HIS A 165 -4.14 12.15 -16.38
C HIS A 165 -4.48 13.61 -16.71
N ASP A 166 -4.09 14.08 -17.90
CA ASP A 166 -4.27 15.46 -18.38
C ASP A 166 -3.77 16.53 -17.40
N GLY A 167 -2.59 16.31 -16.83
CA GLY A 167 -2.01 17.27 -15.88
C GLY A 167 -2.64 17.24 -14.48
N LYS A 168 -3.59 16.34 -14.21
CA LYS A 168 -4.41 16.34 -13.00
C LYS A 168 -4.33 15.01 -12.25
N TRP A 169 -4.33 15.11 -10.93
CA TRP A 169 -4.63 13.99 -10.04
C TRP A 169 -6.16 13.80 -10.00
N LYS A 170 -6.61 12.57 -10.23
CA LYS A 170 -8.03 12.19 -10.20
C LYS A 170 -8.16 11.07 -9.18
N LEU A 171 -8.99 11.30 -8.16
CA LEU A 171 -9.43 10.33 -7.16
C LEU A 171 -10.90 10.00 -7.45
#